data_AF-A0A7C4D8L4-F1
#
_entry.id   AF-A0A7C4D8L4-F1
#
_cell.length_a   1.000
_cell.length_b   1.000
_cell.length_c   1.000
_cell.angle_alpha   90.00
_cell.angle_beta   90.00
_cell.angle_gamma   90.00
#
_symmetry.space_group_name_H-M   'P 1'
#
loop_
_entity.id
_entity.type
_entity.pdbx_description
1 polymer ?
#
loop_
_entity_poly.entity_id
_entity_poly.type
_entity_poly.pdbx_seq_one_letter_code
_entity_poly.pdbx_strand_id
1 'polypeptide(L)'
;MVLENPVKYLILLASSDDKKIDINKASELLKISASTVRKYLNLLVKEGFIEKREDGFYLTSLGEKFLKTIKSIKTDFQASSPYIITDLSTGVPIPLSFKNYKQLLCIIKNEFVDKNTLELHFKQYMINWIKNSLNDEFLLELTNRGLIKNIDDLKNYLENLISIENTMRERIT
;
A
#
# COMPACT_ATOMS: atom_id res chain seq x y z
N MET A 1 -0.87 -9.00 7.22
CA MET A 1 0.50 -8.42 7.27
C MET A 1 0.44 -7.08 8.01
N VAL A 2 1.18 -6.91 9.10
CA VAL A 2 1.23 -5.64 9.85
C VAL A 2 2.48 -4.88 9.41
N LEU A 3 2.31 -3.70 8.81
CA LEU A 3 3.42 -2.84 8.42
C LEU A 3 3.91 -2.09 9.67
N GLU A 4 4.65 -2.77 10.54
CA GLU A 4 5.19 -2.17 11.76
C GLU A 4 6.18 -1.05 11.42
N ASN A 5 5.95 0.12 12.01
CA ASN A 5 6.73 1.35 11.86
C ASN A 5 6.71 1.93 10.42
N PRO A 6 5.77 2.83 10.10
CA PRO A 6 5.61 3.41 8.76
C PRO A 6 6.86 4.09 8.20
N VAL A 7 7.68 4.71 9.08
CA VAL A 7 8.92 5.41 8.69
C VAL A 7 9.89 4.48 7.96
N LYS A 8 9.94 3.20 8.36
CA LYS A 8 10.78 2.17 7.73
C LYS A 8 10.51 2.09 6.23
N TYR A 9 9.24 2.06 5.83
CA TYR A 9 8.84 1.88 4.44
C TYR A 9 9.05 3.13 3.58
N LEU A 10 9.07 4.32 4.19
CA LEU A 10 9.36 5.56 3.49
C LEU A 10 10.80 5.66 2.99
N ILE A 11 11.73 4.81 3.48
CA ILE A 11 13.10 4.72 2.95
C ILE A 11 13.09 4.37 1.45
N LEU A 12 12.09 3.64 0.97
CA LEU A 12 11.99 3.27 -0.45
C LEU A 12 11.89 4.51 -1.37
N LEU A 13 11.42 5.66 -0.85
CA LEU A 13 11.37 6.92 -1.61
C LEU A 13 12.76 7.49 -1.95
N ALA A 14 13.81 7.04 -1.25
CA ALA A 14 15.19 7.43 -1.50
C ALA A 14 15.87 6.59 -2.58
N SER A 15 15.13 5.74 -3.31
CA SER A 15 15.68 4.99 -4.43
C SER A 15 16.05 5.90 -5.61
N SER A 16 17.15 5.61 -6.30
CA SER A 16 17.49 6.14 -7.62
C SER A 16 16.85 5.32 -8.75
N ASP A 17 17.01 5.78 -9.99
CA ASP A 17 16.44 5.14 -11.18
C ASP A 17 16.99 3.74 -11.45
N ASP A 18 18.23 3.48 -11.01
CA ASP A 18 18.86 2.15 -11.00
C ASP A 18 18.39 1.25 -9.83
N LYS A 19 17.36 1.69 -9.10
CA LYS A 19 16.73 1.01 -7.95
C LYS A 19 17.61 0.92 -6.70
N LYS A 20 18.78 1.54 -6.70
CA LYS A 20 19.67 1.59 -5.52
C LYS A 20 19.08 2.52 -4.47
N ILE A 21 19.16 2.16 -3.20
CA ILE A 21 18.74 3.03 -2.09
C ILE A 21 19.90 3.90 -1.63
N ASP A 22 19.71 5.22 -1.68
CA ASP A 22 20.65 6.18 -1.12
C ASP A 22 20.38 6.40 0.39
N ILE A 23 21.34 5.97 1.21
CA ILE A 23 21.27 6.06 2.67
C ILE A 23 21.25 7.51 3.16
N ASN A 24 22.04 8.38 2.53
CA ASN A 24 22.15 9.79 2.93
C ASN A 24 20.86 10.53 2.57
N LYS A 25 20.37 10.33 1.34
CA LYS A 25 19.07 10.85 0.90
C LYS A 25 17.94 10.37 1.82
N ALA A 26 17.92 9.08 2.21
CA ALA A 26 16.92 8.56 3.15
C ALA A 26 17.03 9.19 4.55
N SER A 27 18.26 9.38 5.04
CA SER A 27 18.55 10.00 6.34
C SER A 27 18.03 11.44 6.39
N GLU A 28 18.32 12.22 5.35
CA GLU A 28 17.86 13.60 5.19
C GLU A 28 16.34 13.67 5.05
N LEU A 29 15.77 12.87 4.13
CA LEU A 29 14.34 12.86 3.83
C LEU A 29 13.49 12.55 5.08
N LEU A 30 13.94 11.61 5.92
CA LEU A 30 13.17 11.13 7.07
C LEU A 30 13.58 11.78 8.39
N LYS A 31 14.62 12.62 8.38
CA LYS A 31 15.23 13.25 9.56
C LYS A 31 15.60 12.20 10.63
N ILE A 32 16.22 11.11 10.20
CA ILE A 32 16.70 10.02 11.07
C ILE A 32 18.18 9.75 10.80
N SER A 33 18.90 9.20 11.78
CA SER A 33 20.32 8.91 11.61
C SER A 33 20.58 7.83 10.55
N ALA A 34 21.73 7.89 9.88
CA ALA A 34 22.16 6.86 8.92
C ALA A 34 22.24 5.45 9.55
N SER A 35 22.53 5.34 10.85
CA SER A 35 22.51 4.05 11.56
C SER A 35 21.09 3.50 11.68
N THR A 36 20.08 4.36 11.94
CA THR A 36 18.66 3.99 11.90
C THR A 36 18.23 3.57 10.50
N VAL A 37 18.65 4.30 9.46
CA VAL A 37 18.38 3.92 8.05
C VAL A 37 18.92 2.52 7.77
N ARG A 38 20.17 2.22 8.12
CA ARG A 38 20.77 0.88 7.94
C ARG A 38 20.01 -0.21 8.70
N LYS A 39 19.57 0.08 9.94
CA LYS A 39 18.71 -0.85 10.71
C LYS A 39 17.43 -1.17 9.95
N TYR A 40 16.75 -0.16 9.41
CA TYR A 40 15.52 -0.34 8.64
C TYR A 40 15.75 -1.04 7.30
N LEU A 41 16.84 -0.75 6.59
CA LEU A 41 17.22 -1.49 5.38
C LEU A 41 17.38 -2.99 5.67
N ASN A 42 18.06 -3.36 6.75
CA ASN A 42 18.18 -4.78 7.13
C ASN A 42 16.83 -5.45 7.42
N LEU A 43 15.84 -4.71 7.97
CA LEU A 43 14.49 -5.23 8.15
C LEU A 43 13.77 -5.39 6.80
N LEU A 44 13.89 -4.40 5.91
CA LEU A 44 13.32 -4.46 4.56
C LEU A 44 13.92 -5.59 3.71
N VAL A 45 15.19 -5.95 3.94
CA VAL A 45 15.82 -7.15 3.34
C VAL A 45 15.11 -8.41 3.80
N LYS A 46 14.88 -8.56 5.11
CA LYS A 46 14.19 -9.73 5.68
C LYS A 46 12.74 -9.83 5.20
N GLU A 47 12.09 -8.69 5.00
CA GLU A 47 10.72 -8.61 4.48
C GLU A 47 10.66 -8.76 2.94
N GLY A 48 11.80 -8.80 2.25
CA GLY A 48 11.89 -9.03 0.81
C GLY A 48 11.56 -7.82 -0.07
N PHE A 49 11.42 -6.62 0.49
CA PHE A 49 11.22 -5.38 -0.29
C PHE A 49 12.51 -4.91 -0.97
N ILE A 50 13.66 -5.21 -0.37
CA ILE A 50 14.96 -4.88 -0.92
C ILE A 50 15.88 -6.09 -0.83
N GLU A 51 16.97 -6.07 -1.59
CA GLU A 51 18.04 -7.04 -1.50
C GLU A 51 19.37 -6.33 -1.25
N LYS A 52 20.26 -7.02 -0.55
CA LYS A 52 21.62 -6.55 -0.30
C LYS A 52 22.54 -7.14 -1.35
N ARG A 53 23.23 -6.28 -2.09
CA ARG A 53 24.31 -6.63 -3.03
C ARG A 53 25.65 -6.15 -2.44
N GLU A 54 26.76 -6.50 -3.09
CA GLU A 54 28.11 -6.12 -2.61
C GLU A 54 28.27 -4.61 -2.44
N ASP A 55 27.66 -3.84 -3.35
CA ASP A 55 27.85 -2.41 -3.48
C ASP A 55 26.66 -1.58 -2.92
N GLY A 56 25.66 -2.21 -2.29
CA GLY A 56 24.55 -1.49 -1.68
C GLY A 56 23.25 -2.28 -1.50
N PHE A 57 22.15 -1.53 -1.37
CA PHE A 57 20.80 -2.07 -1.21
C PHE A 57 19.94 -1.67 -2.40
N TYR A 58 19.15 -2.61 -2.93
CA TYR A 58 18.40 -2.44 -4.17
C TYR A 58 16.95 -2.88 -3.99
N LEU A 59 16.00 -2.19 -4.63
CA LEU A 59 14.60 -2.64 -4.64
C LEU A 59 14.47 -4.00 -5.33
N THR A 60 13.71 -4.91 -4.72
CA THR A 60 13.19 -6.09 -5.43
C THR A 60 11.95 -5.71 -6.24
N SER A 61 11.44 -6.64 -7.05
CA SER A 61 10.14 -6.44 -7.73
C SER A 61 9.00 -6.14 -6.74
N LEU A 62 9.03 -6.75 -5.54
CA LEU A 62 8.06 -6.47 -4.48
C LEU A 62 8.21 -5.03 -3.96
N GLY A 63 9.46 -4.60 -3.72
CA GLY A 63 9.80 -3.23 -3.35
C GLY A 63 9.32 -2.20 -4.35
N GLU A 64 9.51 -2.45 -5.64
CA GLU A 64 9.07 -1.54 -6.71
C GLU A 64 7.55 -1.40 -6.77
N LYS A 65 6.81 -2.51 -6.69
CA LYS A 65 5.34 -2.49 -6.64
C LYS A 65 4.87 -1.67 -5.45
N PHE A 66 5.47 -1.88 -4.28
CA PHE A 66 5.08 -1.13 -3.10
C PHE A 66 5.47 0.35 -3.17
N LEU A 67 6.63 0.68 -3.73
CA LEU A 67 7.04 2.06 -3.96
C LEU A 67 6.04 2.80 -4.87
N LYS A 68 5.49 2.15 -5.91
CA LYS A 68 4.42 2.73 -6.73
C LYS A 68 3.18 3.05 -5.87
N THR A 69 2.76 2.13 -5.00
CA THR A 69 1.64 2.36 -4.06
C THR A 69 1.92 3.55 -3.13
N ILE A 70 3.12 3.63 -2.54
CA ILE A 70 3.53 4.75 -1.68
C ILE A 70 3.50 6.09 -2.45
N LYS A 71 3.98 6.11 -3.70
CA LYS A 71 3.95 7.31 -4.55
C LYS A 71 2.52 7.72 -4.90
N SER A 72 1.62 6.76 -5.14
CA SER A 72 0.19 7.02 -5.42
C SER A 72 -0.48 7.72 -4.24
N ILE A 73 -0.32 7.18 -3.02
CA ILE A 73 -0.93 7.78 -1.81
C ILE A 73 -0.31 9.13 -1.44
N LYS A 74 0.98 9.37 -1.76
CA LYS A 74 1.62 10.68 -1.55
C LYS A 74 0.88 11.82 -2.27
N THR A 75 0.28 11.53 -3.41
CA THR A 75 -0.36 12.54 -4.28
C THR A 75 -1.86 12.74 -4.00
N ASP A 76 -2.39 12.17 -2.92
CA ASP A 76 -3.84 12.13 -2.66
C ASP A 76 -4.64 11.60 -3.86
N PHE A 77 -4.05 10.64 -4.58
CA PHE A 77 -4.60 10.16 -5.84
C PHE A 77 -6.02 9.63 -5.67
N GLN A 78 -6.92 10.02 -6.59
CA GLN A 78 -8.27 9.50 -6.68
C GLN A 78 -8.52 8.94 -8.08
N ALA A 79 -9.17 7.78 -8.14
CA ALA A 79 -9.59 7.20 -9.40
C ALA A 79 -10.53 8.15 -10.15
N SER A 80 -10.38 8.21 -11.48
CA SER A 80 -11.25 9.00 -12.35
C SER A 80 -12.71 8.55 -12.27
N SER A 81 -12.93 7.23 -12.35
CA SER A 81 -14.22 6.57 -12.21
C SER A 81 -14.30 5.84 -10.87
N PRO A 82 -15.42 5.94 -10.11
CA PRO A 82 -15.57 5.25 -8.84
C PRO A 82 -15.80 3.75 -9.03
N TYR A 83 -15.42 2.95 -8.04
CA TYR A 83 -15.90 1.58 -7.90
C TYR A 83 -17.30 1.59 -7.30
N ILE A 84 -18.26 0.95 -7.98
CA ILE A 84 -19.65 0.85 -7.52
C ILE A 84 -19.83 -0.51 -6.85
N ILE A 85 -20.34 -0.51 -5.62
CA ILE A 85 -20.72 -1.74 -4.93
C ILE A 85 -22.12 -2.13 -5.41
N THR A 86 -22.31 -3.40 -5.73
CA THR A 86 -23.56 -3.97 -6.26
C THR A 86 -23.93 -5.19 -5.43
N ASP A 87 -25.20 -5.45 -5.24
CA ASP A 87 -25.61 -6.79 -4.83
C ASP A 87 -25.30 -7.76 -5.98
N LEU A 88 -24.35 -8.67 -5.77
CA LEU A 88 -23.90 -9.61 -6.81
C LEU A 88 -24.92 -10.70 -7.13
N SER A 89 -25.94 -10.90 -6.28
CA SER A 89 -27.03 -11.84 -6.55
C SER A 89 -28.09 -11.25 -7.51
N THR A 90 -28.31 -9.93 -7.45
CA THR A 90 -29.33 -9.23 -8.25
C THR A 90 -28.73 -8.33 -9.33
N GLY A 91 -27.43 -8.02 -9.26
CA GLY A 91 -26.75 -7.02 -10.08
C GLY A 91 -27.11 -5.58 -9.76
N VAL A 92 -27.97 -5.34 -8.76
CA VAL A 92 -28.48 -4.00 -8.45
C VAL A 92 -27.41 -3.19 -7.71
N PRO A 93 -27.10 -1.96 -8.15
CA PRO A 93 -26.20 -1.07 -7.42
C PRO A 93 -26.70 -0.78 -6.00
N ILE A 94 -25.82 -0.98 -5.03
CA ILE A 94 -25.96 -0.41 -3.70
C ILE A 94 -25.48 1.04 -3.83
N PRO A 95 -26.16 2.04 -3.22
CA PRO A 95 -25.80 3.46 -3.35
C PRO A 95 -24.53 3.83 -2.58
N LEU A 96 -23.47 3.03 -2.73
CA LEU A 96 -22.15 3.19 -2.12
C LEU A 96 -21.08 2.97 -3.18
N SER A 97 -20.14 3.90 -3.23
CA SER A 97 -19.02 3.85 -4.16
C SER A 97 -17.78 4.48 -3.54
N PHE A 98 -16.61 4.15 -4.08
CA PHE A 98 -15.35 4.72 -3.60
C PHE A 98 -14.38 5.00 -4.75
N LYS A 99 -13.55 6.03 -4.57
CA LYS A 99 -12.49 6.47 -5.50
C LYS A 99 -11.09 6.39 -4.92
N ASN A 100 -10.95 6.11 -3.63
CA ASN A 100 -9.67 6.04 -2.94
C ASN A 100 -9.73 5.13 -1.70
N TYR A 101 -8.57 4.87 -1.10
CA TYR A 101 -8.44 4.00 0.07
C TYR A 101 -9.17 4.49 1.31
N LYS A 102 -9.23 5.80 1.56
CA LYS A 102 -9.90 6.38 2.73
C LYS A 102 -11.40 6.11 2.69
N GLN A 103 -12.01 6.27 1.51
CA GLN A 103 -13.42 5.97 1.29
C GLN A 103 -13.71 4.48 1.43
N LEU A 104 -12.88 3.61 0.83
CA LEU A 104 -13.02 2.16 0.99
C LEU A 104 -12.89 1.72 2.45
N LEU A 105 -11.90 2.25 3.19
CA LEU A 105 -11.75 1.95 4.60
C LEU A 105 -12.96 2.43 5.41
N CYS A 106 -13.51 3.61 5.09
CA CYS A 106 -14.71 4.13 5.74
C CYS A 106 -15.90 3.18 5.57
N ILE A 107 -16.11 2.65 4.36
CA ILE A 107 -17.17 1.68 4.07
C ILE A 107 -16.99 0.41 4.93
N ILE A 108 -15.77 -0.11 4.99
CA ILE A 108 -15.47 -1.34 5.76
C ILE A 108 -15.62 -1.11 7.27
N LYS A 109 -15.09 0.00 7.81
CA LYS A 109 -15.08 0.27 9.27
C LYS A 109 -16.46 0.57 9.85
N ASN A 110 -17.32 1.23 9.08
CA ASN A 110 -18.66 1.61 9.52
C ASN A 110 -19.72 0.59 9.09
N GLU A 111 -19.32 -0.54 8.51
CA GLU A 111 -20.21 -1.64 8.12
C GLU A 111 -21.38 -1.16 7.22
N PHE A 112 -21.10 -0.19 6.33
CA PHE A 112 -22.12 0.35 5.42
C PHE A 112 -22.61 -0.67 4.38
N VAL A 113 -21.84 -1.74 4.20
CA VAL A 113 -22.18 -2.91 3.36
C VAL A 113 -21.89 -4.14 4.19
N ASP A 114 -22.74 -5.15 4.07
CA ASP A 114 -22.50 -6.42 4.76
C ASP A 114 -21.17 -7.04 4.31
N LYS A 115 -20.51 -7.71 5.25
CA LYS A 115 -19.17 -8.27 5.03
C LYS A 115 -19.17 -9.29 3.88
N ASN A 116 -20.22 -10.09 3.70
CA ASN A 116 -20.27 -11.11 2.66
C ASN A 116 -20.30 -10.49 1.26
N THR A 117 -21.08 -9.43 1.07
CA THR A 117 -21.09 -8.66 -0.18
C THR A 117 -19.72 -8.08 -0.49
N LEU A 118 -19.06 -7.48 0.52
CA LEU A 118 -17.69 -6.97 0.36
C LEU A 118 -16.69 -8.09 0.01
N GLU A 119 -16.77 -9.25 0.66
CA GLU A 119 -15.93 -10.41 0.38
C GLU A 119 -16.07 -10.90 -1.06
N LEU A 120 -17.30 -10.97 -1.58
CA LEU A 120 -17.55 -11.38 -2.95
C LEU A 120 -16.96 -10.37 -3.94
N HIS A 121 -17.18 -9.07 -3.71
CA HIS A 121 -16.54 -8.03 -4.52
C HIS A 121 -15.02 -8.09 -4.46
N PHE A 122 -14.46 -8.27 -3.27
CA PHE A 122 -13.03 -8.36 -3.04
C PHE A 122 -12.40 -9.46 -3.92
N LYS A 123 -13.00 -10.66 -3.90
CA LYS A 123 -12.50 -11.82 -4.63
C LYS A 123 -12.67 -11.73 -6.14
N GLN A 124 -13.74 -11.09 -6.63
CA GLN A 124 -14.06 -11.12 -8.05
C GLN A 124 -13.49 -9.92 -8.82
N TYR A 125 -13.70 -8.69 -8.35
CA TYR A 125 -13.50 -7.49 -9.17
C TYR A 125 -12.72 -6.37 -8.49
N MET A 126 -12.85 -6.23 -7.16
CA MET A 126 -12.33 -5.07 -6.44
C MET A 126 -10.81 -4.97 -6.53
N ILE A 127 -10.08 -6.08 -6.38
CA ILE A 127 -8.61 -6.08 -6.43
C ILE A 127 -8.10 -5.64 -7.80
N ASN A 128 -8.72 -6.15 -8.88
CA ASN A 128 -8.37 -5.75 -10.24
C ASN A 128 -8.69 -4.28 -10.48
N TRP A 129 -9.82 -3.78 -9.95
CA TRP A 129 -10.14 -2.37 -10.03
C TRP A 129 -9.14 -1.51 -9.24
N ILE A 130 -8.73 -1.92 -8.04
CA ILE A 130 -7.73 -1.19 -7.22
C ILE A 130 -6.38 -1.13 -7.95
N LYS A 131 -5.92 -2.27 -8.51
CA LYS A 131 -4.71 -2.31 -9.32
C LYS A 131 -4.77 -1.31 -10.47
N ASN A 132 -5.83 -1.35 -11.27
CA ASN A 132 -5.92 -0.56 -12.50
C ASN A 132 -6.24 0.91 -12.24
N SER A 133 -7.06 1.20 -11.23
CA SER A 133 -7.59 2.53 -10.96
C SER A 133 -6.76 3.31 -9.96
N LEU A 134 -6.12 2.65 -8.99
CA LEU A 134 -5.27 3.28 -7.94
C LEU A 134 -3.77 2.98 -8.11
N ASN A 135 -3.40 2.24 -9.16
CA ASN A 135 -2.04 1.83 -9.48
C ASN A 135 -1.37 0.99 -8.37
N ASP A 136 -2.14 0.08 -7.77
CA ASP A 136 -1.69 -0.75 -6.65
C ASP A 136 -1.54 -2.22 -7.05
N GLU A 137 -0.48 -2.46 -7.80
CA GLU A 137 -0.01 -3.81 -8.15
C GLU A 137 0.45 -4.59 -6.91
N PHE A 138 0.79 -3.90 -5.82
CA PHE A 138 1.26 -4.52 -4.59
C PHE A 138 0.13 -5.25 -3.86
N LEU A 139 -1.06 -4.65 -3.74
CA LEU A 139 -2.23 -5.34 -3.17
C LEU A 139 -2.53 -6.65 -3.91
N LEU A 140 -2.53 -6.63 -5.24
CA LEU A 140 -2.75 -7.84 -6.04
C LEU A 140 -1.67 -8.91 -5.77
N GLU A 141 -0.39 -8.50 -5.69
CA GLU A 141 0.71 -9.40 -5.35
C GLU A 141 0.50 -10.06 -3.97
N LEU A 142 0.07 -9.29 -2.97
CA LEU A 142 -0.21 -9.81 -1.63
C LEU A 142 -1.37 -10.80 -1.63
N THR A 143 -2.44 -10.53 -2.40
CA THR A 143 -3.55 -11.46 -2.54
C THR A 143 -3.10 -12.76 -3.22
N ASN A 144 -2.33 -12.67 -4.31
CA ASN A 144 -1.83 -13.84 -5.03
C ASN A 144 -0.91 -14.72 -4.15
N ARG A 145 -0.15 -14.11 -3.25
CA ARG A 145 0.66 -14.82 -2.24
C ARG A 145 -0.14 -15.37 -1.06
N GLY A 146 -1.45 -15.13 -1.03
CA GLY A 146 -2.31 -15.50 0.08
C GLY A 146 -2.01 -14.74 1.37
N LEU A 147 -1.46 -13.53 1.29
CA LEU A 147 -1.19 -12.68 2.47
C LEU A 147 -2.38 -11.75 2.81
N ILE A 148 -3.27 -11.52 1.85
CA ILE A 148 -4.54 -10.82 2.02
C ILE A 148 -5.62 -11.68 1.40
N LYS A 149 -6.46 -12.30 2.24
CA LYS A 149 -7.43 -13.32 1.82
C LYS A 149 -8.89 -12.89 1.96
N ASN A 150 -9.13 -11.87 2.77
CA ASN A 150 -10.47 -11.46 3.19
C ASN A 150 -10.53 -9.94 3.46
N ILE A 151 -11.70 -9.44 3.79
CA ILE A 151 -11.97 -8.03 4.06
C ILE A 151 -11.27 -7.52 5.31
N ASP A 152 -11.04 -8.37 6.32
CA ASP A 152 -10.28 -7.95 7.51
C ASP A 152 -8.81 -7.73 7.18
N ASP A 153 -8.21 -8.60 6.36
CA ASP A 153 -6.85 -8.43 5.86
C ASP A 153 -6.73 -7.16 5.00
N LEU A 154 -7.74 -6.91 4.15
CA LEU A 154 -7.81 -5.70 3.34
C LEU A 154 -7.93 -4.46 4.24
N LYS A 155 -8.80 -4.48 5.24
CA LYS A 155 -8.93 -3.40 6.22
C LYS A 155 -7.59 -3.08 6.87
N ASN A 156 -6.88 -4.10 7.35
CA ASN A 156 -5.56 -3.95 7.96
C ASN A 156 -4.54 -3.36 6.99
N TYR A 157 -4.56 -3.79 5.72
CA TYR A 157 -3.72 -3.22 4.66
C TYR A 157 -4.00 -1.73 4.46
N LEU A 158 -5.28 -1.34 4.36
CA LEU A 158 -5.69 0.05 4.16
C LEU A 158 -5.32 0.93 5.36
N GLU A 159 -5.51 0.43 6.59
CA GLU A 159 -5.11 1.14 7.80
C GLU A 159 -3.59 1.38 7.84
N ASN A 160 -2.80 0.39 7.42
CA ASN A 160 -1.36 0.55 7.30
C ASN A 160 -0.96 1.57 6.22
N LEU A 161 -1.62 1.57 5.05
CA LEU A 161 -1.36 2.57 4.01
C LEU A 161 -1.65 3.99 4.50
N ILE A 162 -2.76 4.20 5.21
CA ILE A 162 -3.12 5.50 5.76
C ILE A 162 -2.12 5.92 6.86
N SER A 163 -1.63 4.98 7.66
CA SER A 163 -0.57 5.26 8.63
C SER A 163 0.73 5.73 7.95
N ILE A 164 1.11 5.11 6.83
CA ILE A 164 2.23 5.55 5.99
C ILE A 164 2.00 6.93 5.41
N GLU A 165 0.81 7.18 4.87
CA GLU A 165 0.42 8.49 4.33
C GLU A 165 0.54 9.60 5.38
N ASN A 166 -0.03 9.39 6.57
CA ASN A 166 0.04 10.36 7.67
C ASN A 166 1.48 10.62 8.11
N THR A 167 2.27 9.55 8.29
CA THR A 167 3.69 9.66 8.64
C THR A 167 4.48 10.43 7.58
N MET A 168 4.13 10.25 6.30
CA MET A 168 4.74 10.98 5.19
C MET A 168 4.43 12.47 5.29
N ARG A 169 3.18 12.83 5.60
CA ARG A 169 2.75 14.23 5.78
C ARG A 169 3.47 14.92 6.92
N GLU A 170 3.70 14.23 8.02
CA GLU A 170 4.37 14.77 9.20
C GLU A 170 5.88 15.00 9.00
N ARG A 171 6.51 14.26 8.09
CA ARG A 171 7.98 14.22 7.98
C ARG A 171 8.56 14.84 6.71
N ILE A 172 7.86 14.68 5.59
CA ILE A 172 8.38 14.95 4.24
C ILE A 172 7.75 16.21 3.61
N THR A 173 6.67 16.72 4.19
CA THR A 173 6.06 18.02 3.83
C THR A 173 6.65 19.13 4.70
#